data_AF-A0AAU3INW0-F1
#
_entry.id   AF-A0AAU3INW0-F1
#
_cell.length_a   1.000
_cell.length_b   1.000
_cell.length_c   1.000
_cell.angle_alpha   90.00
_cell.angle_beta   90.00
_cell.angle_gamma   90.00
#
_symmetry.space_group_name_H-M   'P 1'
#
loop_
_entity.id
_entity.type
_entity.pdbx_description
1 polymer ?
#
loop_
_entity_poly.entity_id
_entity_poly.type
_entity_poly.pdbx_seq_one_letter_code
_entity_poly.pdbx_strand_id
1 'polypeptide(L)'
;MAVAETRRVGYARCSTDDILTGLSGRGVLFGVGMTIHDWSDPFGRLFLQTLAMVAEFEANIGHQRTREGMALAKKNGKLKGKQPKLPAPARRSIRRRYAEGEVSLADLATEYSVGRFTIHRIIHNPET
;
A
#
# COMPACT_ATOMS: atom_id res chain seq x y z
N MET A 1 19.22 -10.40 19.39
CA MET A 1 19.06 -9.08 18.75
C MET A 1 18.19 -9.29 17.51
N ALA A 2 16.87 -9.09 17.61
CA ALA A 2 15.95 -9.31 16.50
C ALA A 2 15.33 -7.95 16.11
N VAL A 3 15.72 -7.44 14.95
CA VAL A 3 15.16 -6.21 14.39
C VAL A 3 13.81 -6.58 13.78
N ALA A 4 12.73 -6.18 14.45
CA ALA A 4 11.38 -6.33 13.92
C ALA A 4 11.23 -5.42 12.70
N GLU A 5 11.13 -6.02 11.53
CA GLU A 5 10.77 -5.36 10.28
C GLU A 5 9.33 -4.87 10.41
N THR A 6 9.15 -3.55 10.50
CA THR A 6 7.83 -2.89 10.49
C THR A 6 7.15 -3.15 9.15
N ARG A 7 6.44 -4.28 9.05
CA ARG A 7 5.52 -4.54 7.94
C ARG A 7 4.51 -3.41 7.94
N ARG A 8 4.54 -2.62 6.87
CA ARG A 8 3.46 -1.70 6.53
C ARG A 8 2.22 -2.56 6.34
N VAL A 9 1.39 -2.70 7.37
CA VAL A 9 0.04 -3.25 7.25
C VAL A 9 -0.74 -2.21 6.46
N GLY A 10 -0.55 -2.21 5.13
CA GLY A 10 -1.68 -1.89 4.28
C GLY A 10 -2.76 -2.90 4.66
N TYR A 11 -4.00 -2.46 4.84
CA TYR A 11 -5.14 -3.37 5.00
C TYR A 11 -5.00 -4.44 3.91
N ALA A 12 -4.45 -5.60 4.26
CA ALA A 12 -4.51 -6.76 3.40
C ALA A 12 -6.02 -6.96 3.27
N ARG A 13 -6.56 -6.78 2.06
CA ARG A 13 -7.98 -7.02 1.83
C ARG A 13 -8.22 -8.44 2.33
N CYS A 14 -8.89 -8.55 3.47
CA CYS A 14 -9.37 -9.83 3.97
C CYS A 14 -10.22 -10.37 2.82
N SER A 15 -9.89 -11.56 2.32
CA SER A 15 -10.70 -12.16 1.27
C SER A 15 -12.13 -12.30 1.78
N THR A 16 -13.11 -12.28 0.88
CA THR A 16 -14.49 -12.51 1.31
C THR A 16 -14.62 -13.90 1.92
N ASP A 17 -13.86 -14.87 1.39
CA ASP A 17 -13.70 -16.21 1.96
C ASP A 17 -13.12 -16.21 3.39
N ASP A 18 -12.17 -15.33 3.69
CA ASP A 18 -11.57 -15.23 5.02
C ASP A 18 -12.60 -14.72 6.04
N ILE A 19 -13.45 -13.78 5.62
CA ILE A 19 -14.54 -13.24 6.44
C ILE A 19 -15.58 -14.34 6.69
N LEU A 20 -16.03 -15.04 5.65
CA LEU A 20 -17.01 -16.12 5.78
C LEU A 20 -16.49 -17.25 6.66
N THR A 21 -15.23 -17.66 6.48
CA THR A 21 -14.58 -18.69 7.30
C THR A 21 -14.46 -18.23 8.76
N GLY A 22 -14.11 -16.96 9.00
CA GLY A 22 -14.05 -16.38 10.34
C GLY A 22 -15.41 -16.31 11.04
N LEU A 23 -16.49 -16.03 10.31
CA LEU A 23 -17.85 -16.03 10.85
C LEU A 23 -18.34 -17.46 11.14
N SER A 24 -18.01 -18.39 10.24
CA SER A 24 -18.31 -19.81 10.41
C SER A 24 -17.64 -20.40 11.65
N GLY A 25 -16.34 -20.15 11.85
CA GLY A 25 -15.61 -20.62 13.03
C GLY A 25 -16.09 -20.03 14.36
N ARG A 26 -16.83 -18.91 14.31
CA ARG A 26 -17.47 -18.28 15.49
C ARG A 26 -18.92 -18.74 15.71
N GLY A 27 -19.46 -19.60 14.85
CA GLY A 27 -20.84 -20.09 14.98
C GLY A 27 -21.91 -19.03 14.73
N VAL A 28 -21.59 -17.98 13.97
CA VAL A 28 -22.54 -16.88 13.70
C VAL A 28 -23.65 -17.37 12.76
N LEU A 29 -24.89 -17.38 13.21
CA LEU A 29 -26.04 -17.66 12.33
C LEU A 29 -26.40 -16.42 11.52
N PHE A 30 -27.04 -16.61 10.37
CA PHE A 30 -27.49 -15.49 9.55
C PHE A 30 -28.95 -15.67 9.11
N GLY A 31 -29.66 -14.55 8.98
CA GLY A 31 -31.07 -14.52 8.58
C GLY A 31 -31.24 -14.01 7.17
N VAL A 32 -32.08 -14.68 6.37
CA VAL A 32 -32.52 -14.19 5.05
C VAL A 32 -34.05 -14.08 5.09
N GLY A 33 -34.55 -12.84 5.08
CA GLY A 33 -35.98 -12.60 5.31
C GLY A 33 -36.41 -13.03 6.71
N MET A 34 -37.29 -14.04 6.78
CA MET A 34 -37.82 -14.58 8.04
C MET A 34 -37.17 -15.91 8.46
N THR A 35 -36.27 -16.46 7.64
CA THR A 35 -35.60 -17.74 7.92
C THR A 35 -34.19 -17.52 8.46
N ILE A 36 -33.83 -18.27 9.50
CA ILE A 36 -32.48 -18.30 10.07
C ILE A 36 -31.77 -19.53 9.53
N HIS A 37 -30.56 -19.34 9.01
CA HIS A 37 -29.72 -20.36 8.41
C HIS A 37 -28.46 -20.55 9.24
N ASP A 38 -28.04 -21.80 9.37
CA ASP A 38 -26.74 -22.16 9.92
C ASP A 38 -25.71 -22.35 8.79
N TRP A 39 -24.48 -22.75 9.15
CA TRP A 39 -23.42 -23.02 8.17
C TRP A 39 -23.50 -24.42 7.54
N SER A 40 -24.39 -25.28 8.04
CA SER A 40 -24.61 -26.64 7.55
C SER A 40 -25.69 -26.68 6.46
N ASP A 41 -26.56 -25.67 6.41
CA ASP A 41 -27.59 -25.50 5.40
C ASP A 41 -26.96 -25.29 4.01
N PRO A 42 -27.18 -26.22 3.05
CA PRO A 42 -26.68 -26.09 1.69
C PRO A 42 -27.17 -24.83 0.98
N PHE A 43 -28.42 -24.41 1.22
CA PHE A 43 -28.96 -23.19 0.61
C PHE A 43 -28.26 -21.96 1.17
N GLY A 44 -28.14 -21.91 2.50
CA GLY A 44 -27.49 -20.78 3.17
C GLY A 44 -26.04 -20.59 2.72
N ARG A 45 -25.30 -21.70 2.59
CA ARG A 45 -23.92 -21.67 2.09
C ARG A 45 -23.84 -21.15 0.66
N LEU A 46 -24.68 -21.64 -0.25
CA LEU A 46 -24.72 -21.19 -1.64
C LEU A 46 -25.04 -19.70 -1.75
N PHE A 47 -25.99 -19.22 -0.95
CA PHE A 47 -26.40 -17.82 -0.95
C PHE A 47 -25.24 -16.90 -0.54
N LEU A 48 -24.56 -17.22 0.57
CA LEU A 48 -23.40 -16.45 1.03
C LEU A 48 -22.24 -16.47 0.04
N GLN A 49 -21.97 -17.62 -0.60
CA GLN A 49 -20.94 -17.72 -1.64
C GLN A 49 -21.28 -16.86 -2.87
N THR A 50 -22.55 -16.80 -3.26
CA THR A 50 -22.98 -15.97 -4.37
C THR A 50 -22.83 -14.48 -4.05
N LEU A 51 -23.22 -14.06 -2.84
CA LEU A 51 -23.00 -12.68 -2.38
C LEU A 51 -21.51 -12.33 -2.32
N ALA A 52 -20.67 -13.27 -1.87
CA ALA A 52 -19.23 -13.08 -1.85
C ALA A 52 -18.67 -12.86 -3.26
N MET A 53 -19.07 -13.68 -4.23
CA MET A 53 -18.68 -13.53 -5.63
C MET A 53 -19.09 -12.17 -6.20
N VAL A 54 -20.31 -11.70 -5.93
CA VAL A 54 -20.79 -10.38 -6.38
C VAL A 54 -19.95 -9.26 -5.76
N ALA A 55 -19.68 -9.33 -4.45
CA ALA A 55 -18.87 -8.34 -3.75
C ALA A 55 -17.44 -8.25 -4.34
N GLU A 56 -16.83 -9.39 -4.65
CA GLU A 56 -15.50 -9.42 -5.29
C GLU A 56 -15.52 -8.88 -6.71
N PHE A 57 -16.56 -9.23 -7.47
CA PHE A 57 -16.73 -8.74 -8.83
C PHE A 57 -16.83 -7.21 -8.88
N GLU A 58 -17.67 -6.60 -8.02
CA GLU A 58 -17.81 -5.15 -7.95
C GLU A 58 -16.50 -4.45 -7.54
N ALA A 59 -15.80 -5.00 -6.54
CA ALA A 59 -14.49 -4.50 -6.14
C ALA A 59 -13.48 -4.55 -7.30
N ASN A 60 -13.48 -5.64 -8.07
CA ASN A 60 -12.58 -5.83 -9.20
C ASN A 60 -12.87 -4.86 -10.36
N ILE A 61 -14.13 -4.52 -10.64
CA ILE A 61 -14.46 -3.48 -11.64
C ILE A 61 -13.88 -2.11 -11.25
N GLY A 62 -14.02 -1.73 -9.98
CA GLY A 62 -13.45 -0.48 -9.48
C GLY A 62 -11.93 -0.43 -9.66
N HIS A 63 -11.25 -1.54 -9.36
CA HIS A 63 -9.82 -1.68 -9.58
C HIS A 63 -9.44 -1.61 -11.06
N GLN A 64 -10.19 -2.28 -11.94
CA GLN A 64 -9.94 -2.25 -13.38
C GLN A 64 -9.98 -0.82 -13.92
N ARG A 65 -11.03 -0.06 -13.59
CA ARG A 65 -11.17 1.36 -14.00
C ARG A 65 -10.01 2.22 -13.48
N THR A 66 -9.62 2.02 -12.23
CA THR A 66 -8.48 2.74 -11.64
C THR A 66 -7.18 2.40 -12.37
N ARG A 67 -6.98 1.13 -12.73
CA ARG A 67 -5.80 0.64 -13.44
C ARG A 67 -5.71 1.20 -14.85
N GLU A 68 -6.82 1.26 -15.56
CA GLU A 68 -6.94 1.90 -16.88
C GLU A 68 -6.66 3.41 -16.80
N GLY A 69 -7.26 4.10 -15.81
CA GLY A 69 -7.01 5.52 -15.57
C GLY A 69 -5.54 5.82 -15.22
N MET A 70 -4.92 4.99 -14.36
CA MET A 70 -3.49 5.09 -14.05
C MET A 70 -2.62 4.82 -15.28
N ALA A 71 -2.97 3.85 -16.12
CA ALA A 71 -2.23 3.57 -17.35
C ALA A 71 -2.26 4.78 -18.31
N LEU A 72 -3.43 5.42 -18.47
CA LEU A 72 -3.57 6.63 -19.26
C LEU A 72 -2.76 7.80 -18.66
N ALA A 73 -2.85 8.02 -17.35
CA ALA A 73 -2.09 9.06 -16.66
C ALA A 73 -0.57 8.83 -16.72
N LYS A 74 -0.12 7.57 -16.70
CA LYS A 74 1.28 7.19 -16.92
C LYS A 74 1.74 7.48 -18.34
N LYS A 75 0.95 7.13 -19.36
CA LYS A 75 1.23 7.48 -20.78
C LYS A 75 1.36 8.99 -20.97
N ASN A 76 0.51 9.77 -20.29
CA ASN A 76 0.53 11.23 -20.34
C ASN A 76 1.59 11.88 -19.42
N GLY A 77 2.46 11.10 -18.77
CA GLY A 77 3.52 11.62 -17.89
C GLY A 77 3.03 12.34 -16.62
N LYS A 78 1.74 12.25 -16.30
CA LYS A 78 1.13 12.93 -15.14
C LYS A 78 1.39 12.20 -13.83
N LEU A 79 1.62 10.89 -13.88
CA LEU A 79 1.96 10.09 -12.70
C LEU A 79 3.43 10.32 -12.35
N LYS A 80 3.69 11.36 -11.55
CA LYS A 80 4.99 11.54 -10.91
C LYS A 80 4.88 10.92 -9.51
N GLY A 81 5.80 10.01 -9.19
CA GLY A 81 5.87 9.42 -7.86
C GLY A 81 6.11 10.47 -6.76
N LYS A 82 6.45 10.02 -5.56
CA LYS A 82 6.74 10.93 -4.45
C LYS A 82 7.81 11.95 -4.89
N GLN A 83 7.46 13.23 -4.86
CA GLN A 83 8.38 14.29 -5.20
C GLN A 83 9.57 14.28 -4.22
N PRO A 84 10.79 14.52 -4.69
CA PRO A 84 11.94 14.65 -3.81
C PRO A 84 11.72 15.79 -2.81
N LYS A 85 12.18 15.59 -1.56
CA LYS A 85 12.02 16.59 -0.49
C LYS A 85 12.84 17.87 -0.72
N LEU A 86 13.93 17.75 -1.47
CA LEU A 86 14.87 18.84 -1.73
C LEU A 86 14.91 19.17 -3.22
N PRO A 87 15.05 20.46 -3.59
CA PRO A 87 15.17 20.88 -4.97
C PRO A 87 16.51 20.45 -5.59
N ALA A 88 16.56 20.32 -6.91
CA ALA A 88 17.76 19.91 -7.66
C ALA A 88 19.08 20.64 -7.30
N PRO A 89 19.12 21.98 -7.12
CA PRO A 89 20.35 22.68 -6.73
C PRO A 89 20.89 22.23 -5.36
N ALA A 90 20.03 22.10 -4.35
CA ALA A 90 20.42 21.65 -3.01
C ALA A 90 21.01 20.23 -3.01
N ARG A 91 20.58 19.41 -3.95
CA ARG A 91 21.06 18.02 -4.06
C ARG A 91 22.42 17.95 -4.74
N ARG A 92 22.66 18.83 -5.71
CA ARG A 92 23.98 19.00 -6.32
C ARG A 92 24.99 19.51 -5.30
N SER A 93 24.63 20.47 -4.45
CA SER A 93 25.51 20.94 -3.38
C SER A 93 25.82 19.86 -2.36
N ILE A 94 24.82 19.08 -1.92
CA ILE A 94 25.02 17.93 -1.02
C ILE A 94 26.02 16.91 -1.62
N ARG A 95 25.86 16.56 -2.90
CA ARG A 95 26.76 15.60 -3.57
C ARG A 95 28.19 16.14 -3.66
N ARG A 96 28.34 17.40 -4.05
CA ARG A 96 29.65 18.04 -4.19
C ARG A 96 30.39 18.08 -2.85
N ARG A 97 29.76 18.60 -1.81
CA ARG A 97 30.36 18.73 -0.46
C ARG A 97 30.71 17.38 0.16
N TYR A 98 29.90 16.35 -0.12
CA TYR A 98 30.21 14.98 0.31
C TYR A 98 31.42 14.39 -0.46
N ALA A 99 31.51 14.63 -1.77
CA ALA A 99 32.64 14.17 -2.59
C ALA A 99 33.96 14.87 -2.23
N GLU A 100 33.91 16.14 -1.83
CA GLU A 100 35.04 16.93 -1.34
C GLU A 100 35.47 16.52 0.09
N GLY A 101 34.69 15.67 0.78
CA GLY A 101 35.00 15.21 2.14
C GLY A 101 34.83 16.29 3.22
N GLU A 102 34.22 17.42 2.88
CA GLU A 102 34.13 18.60 3.76
C GLU A 102 33.20 18.41 4.96
N VAL A 103 32.18 17.53 4.84
CA VAL A 103 31.07 17.47 5.79
C VAL A 103 30.54 16.04 5.96
N SER A 104 30.20 15.66 7.18
CA SER A 104 29.60 14.35 7.47
C SER A 104 28.13 14.25 7.03
N LEU A 105 27.63 13.01 6.85
CA LEU A 105 26.20 12.78 6.56
C LEU A 105 25.27 13.34 7.64
N ALA A 106 25.71 13.38 8.90
CA ALA A 106 24.92 13.85 10.02
C ALA A 106 24.75 15.38 10.01
N ASP A 107 25.83 16.08 9.64
CA ASP A 107 25.82 17.54 9.57
C ASP A 107 24.96 18.01 8.40
N LEU A 108 25.09 17.38 7.23
CA LEU A 108 24.22 17.66 6.06
C LEU A 108 22.75 17.36 6.35
N ALA A 109 22.44 16.31 7.11
CA ALA A 109 21.08 16.00 7.51
C ALA A 109 20.47 17.10 8.40
N THR A 110 21.28 17.65 9.31
CA THR A 110 20.88 18.74 10.20
C THR A 110 20.71 20.05 9.45
N GLU A 111 21.67 20.41 8.60
CA GLU A 111 21.68 21.63 7.79
C GLU A 111 20.45 21.72 6.88
N TYR A 112 20.12 20.63 6.18
CA TYR A 112 18.97 20.59 5.27
C TYR A 112 17.66 20.15 5.95
N SER A 113 17.65 19.96 7.27
CA SER A 113 16.46 19.52 8.04
C SER A 113 15.78 18.27 7.46
N VAL A 114 16.57 17.29 7.02
CA VAL A 114 16.09 16.02 6.46
C VAL A 114 16.72 14.82 7.18
N GLY A 115 16.02 13.70 7.22
CA GLY A 115 16.58 12.48 7.82
C GLY A 115 17.81 11.97 7.06
N ARG A 116 18.78 11.37 7.78
CA ARG A 116 20.03 10.82 7.22
C ARG A 116 19.83 9.91 6.00
N PHE A 117 18.76 9.10 6.00
CA PHE A 117 18.40 8.24 4.88
C PHE A 117 18.09 9.02 3.59
N THR A 118 17.56 10.24 3.70
CA THR A 118 17.28 11.11 2.54
C THR A 118 18.59 11.59 1.92
N ILE A 119 19.55 12.02 2.74
CA ILE A 119 20.90 12.43 2.30
C ILE A 119 21.62 11.23 1.64
N HIS A 120 21.62 10.09 2.30
CA HIS A 120 22.23 8.86 1.78
C HIS A 120 21.66 8.47 0.41
N ARG A 121 20.33 8.54 0.24
CA ARG A 121 19.67 8.28 -1.05
C ARG A 121 20.06 9.31 -2.12
N ILE A 122 20.19 10.58 -1.75
CA ILE A 122 20.61 11.63 -2.69
C ILE A 122 22.03 11.37 -3.21
N ILE A 123 22.93 10.88 -2.35
CA ILE A 123 24.32 10.56 -2.71
C ILE A 123 24.38 9.33 -3.62
N HIS A 124 23.68 8.24 -3.27
CA HIS A 124 23.79 6.97 -3.99
C HIS A 124 22.87 6.83 -5.20
N ASN A 125 21.83 7.67 -5.32
CA ASN A 125 20.89 7.61 -6.45
C ASN A 125 20.86 8.96 -7.20
N PRO A 126 21.59 9.08 -8.31
CA PRO A 126 21.77 10.34 -9.03
C PRO A 126 20.46 10.88 -9.63
N GLU A 127 19.57 9.97 -10.01
CA GLU A 127 18.31 10.16 -10.76
C GLU A 127 17.14 10.65 -9.91
N THR A 128 17.22 10.39 -8.60
CA THR A 128 16.11 10.78 -7.70
C THR A 128 16.06 12.28 -7.66
#